data_AF-A0A533VWZ0-F1
#
_entry.id   AF-A0A533VWZ0-F1
#
_cell.length_a   1.000
_cell.length_b   1.000
_cell.length_c   1.000
_cell.angle_alpha   90.00
_cell.angle_beta   90.00
_cell.angle_gamma   90.00
#
_symmetry.space_group_name_H-M   'P 1'
#
loop_
_entity.id
_entity.type
_entity.pdbx_description
1 polymer ?
#
loop_
_entity_poly.entity_id
_entity_poly.type
_entity_poly.pdbx_seq_one_letter_code
_entity_poly.pdbx_strand_id
1 'polypeptide(L)'
;MFSKVLIANRGEAAVRVIRTCKVLGIKTVAVFSDVDQESLHVKLADESYPLGPPNPEKSYSNGEKVLVVAKEAAVDAIHPGYGYLSEDPSFASACDEAGVKFVGPSPRTLEITENKIACRKLARRVGVPTLPGSDEILHDVEEALSLADEIGYPVILKSAFGGGGRGIREVTKKSELKDLFARANREAEGTFGKGGLFVERLIKPARHIELQFISDGRGKAVYLAERECSIQRRHQKLLEMTPSPGLEDTTRKKVGRYALTIARSIKAENVGTVEFLMDADGNFHFIEVNARLQVEHPITEMVCDLDLVETQFRIASGEGLPYSQSGVAARGAAIECRINAEDPASGFTPSTGTVTDLILPSGPGIRVDTALYPGCQVTEYYDSLIAKVISSDRSLEGARRRMLLALREFQIGGVKTTIPLHQALITSTPFVRWKLSTDFLERHSIAEEFAEDETLSSLESVAIAAALIHAGNHRITQLGEGLPAPPYESPHEEESRSYDAV
;
A
#
# COMPACT_ATOMS: atom_id res chain seq x y z
N MET A 1 -28.90 7.91 -0.70
CA MET A 1 -28.15 6.64 -0.83
C MET A 1 -28.29 6.05 -2.22
N PHE A 2 -27.24 5.43 -2.76
CA PHE A 2 -27.23 4.77 -4.08
C PHE A 2 -27.89 3.38 -4.02
N SER A 3 -28.36 2.87 -5.16
CA SER A 3 -28.93 1.53 -5.29
C SER A 3 -27.93 0.54 -5.90
N LYS A 4 -27.10 0.99 -6.86
CA LYS A 4 -26.07 0.17 -7.51
C LYS A 4 -24.80 0.99 -7.75
N VAL A 5 -23.64 0.44 -7.37
CA VAL A 5 -22.32 1.08 -7.50
C VAL A 5 -21.36 0.19 -8.26
N LEU A 6 -20.63 0.78 -9.22
CA LEU A 6 -19.46 0.14 -9.84
C LEU A 6 -18.20 0.47 -9.05
N ILE A 7 -17.37 -0.54 -8.80
CA ILE A 7 -16.07 -0.37 -8.14
C ILE A 7 -14.98 -0.41 -9.21
N ALA A 8 -14.45 0.75 -9.58
CA ALA A 8 -13.43 0.91 -10.62
C ALA A 8 -12.02 0.66 -10.05
N ASN A 9 -11.84 -0.50 -9.42
CA ASN A 9 -10.59 -0.91 -8.77
C ASN A 9 -10.53 -2.45 -8.67
N ARG A 10 -9.47 -2.97 -8.07
CA ARG A 10 -9.22 -4.40 -7.86
C ARG A 10 -8.73 -4.72 -6.45
N GLY A 11 -8.48 -6.00 -6.19
CA GLY A 11 -7.77 -6.43 -4.99
C GLY A 11 -8.45 -6.01 -3.68
N GLU A 12 -7.66 -5.73 -2.65
CA GLU A 12 -8.19 -5.42 -1.32
C GLU A 12 -9.06 -4.15 -1.32
N ALA A 13 -8.68 -3.13 -2.09
CA ALA A 13 -9.43 -1.88 -2.23
C ALA A 13 -10.87 -2.14 -2.70
N ALA A 14 -11.02 -2.98 -3.72
CA ALA A 14 -12.34 -3.32 -4.24
C ALA A 14 -13.14 -4.17 -3.23
N VAL A 15 -12.50 -5.14 -2.58
CA VAL A 15 -13.13 -5.95 -1.52
C VAL A 15 -13.63 -5.06 -0.37
N ARG A 16 -12.84 -4.08 0.07
CA ARG A 16 -13.17 -3.11 1.12
C ARG A 16 -14.43 -2.31 0.76
N VAL A 17 -14.53 -1.84 -0.47
CA VAL A 17 -15.68 -1.06 -0.95
C VAL A 17 -16.93 -1.95 -1.07
N ILE A 18 -16.80 -3.13 -1.68
CA ILE A 18 -17.89 -4.10 -1.82
C ILE A 18 -18.47 -4.48 -0.46
N ARG A 19 -17.63 -4.70 0.56
CA ARG A 19 -18.10 -5.01 1.92
C ARG A 19 -18.97 -3.90 2.52
N THR A 20 -18.58 -2.63 2.38
CA THR A 20 -19.43 -1.51 2.84
C THR A 20 -20.71 -1.42 2.03
N CYS A 21 -20.67 -1.59 0.71
CA CYS A 21 -21.88 -1.63 -0.12
C CYS A 21 -22.86 -2.70 0.37
N LYS A 22 -22.38 -3.91 0.69
CA LYS A 22 -23.22 -5.00 1.23
C LYS A 22 -23.85 -4.65 2.57
N VAL A 23 -23.12 -4.01 3.48
CA VAL A 23 -23.67 -3.53 4.77
C VAL A 23 -24.78 -2.49 4.53
N LEU A 24 -24.61 -1.62 3.54
CA LEU A 24 -25.57 -0.58 3.18
C LEU A 24 -26.71 -1.06 2.28
N GLY A 25 -26.73 -2.33 1.86
CA GLY A 25 -27.73 -2.87 0.93
C GLY A 25 -27.61 -2.34 -0.51
N ILE A 26 -26.44 -1.85 -0.90
CA ILE A 26 -26.14 -1.33 -2.23
C ILE A 26 -25.63 -2.47 -3.11
N LYS A 27 -26.21 -2.64 -4.30
CA LYS A 27 -25.73 -3.63 -5.30
C LYS A 27 -24.38 -3.22 -5.86
N THR A 28 -23.55 -4.20 -6.17
CA THR A 28 -22.14 -4.01 -6.54
C THR A 28 -21.81 -4.56 -7.91
N VAL A 29 -21.08 -3.77 -8.69
CA VAL A 29 -20.53 -4.16 -9.99
C VAL A 29 -19.01 -4.13 -9.91
N ALA A 30 -18.36 -5.27 -10.11
CA ALA A 30 -16.90 -5.36 -10.25
C ALA A 30 -16.47 -5.25 -11.71
N VAL A 31 -15.29 -4.69 -11.92
CA VAL A 31 -14.57 -4.78 -13.19
C VAL A 31 -13.28 -5.58 -13.00
N PHE A 32 -12.83 -6.28 -14.04
CA PHE A 32 -11.63 -7.11 -13.95
C PHE A 32 -10.86 -7.20 -15.27
N SER A 33 -9.55 -7.36 -15.19
CA SER A 33 -8.73 -7.78 -16.33
C SER A 33 -8.74 -9.30 -16.48
N ASP A 34 -8.29 -9.82 -17.62
CA ASP A 34 -8.30 -11.26 -17.93
C ASP A 34 -7.61 -12.12 -16.85
N VAL A 35 -6.57 -11.60 -16.19
CA VAL A 35 -5.84 -12.32 -15.13
C VAL A 35 -6.49 -12.19 -13.74
N ASP A 36 -7.42 -11.26 -13.57
CA ASP A 36 -8.18 -11.04 -12.34
C ASP A 36 -9.58 -11.68 -12.39
N GLN A 37 -9.90 -12.47 -13.42
CA GLN A 37 -11.21 -13.12 -13.56
C GLN A 37 -11.61 -13.93 -12.31
N GLU A 38 -10.64 -14.55 -11.66
CA GLU A 38 -10.84 -15.34 -10.44
C GLU A 38 -10.54 -14.55 -9.15
N SER A 39 -10.27 -13.25 -9.22
CA SER A 39 -9.93 -12.45 -8.03
C SER A 39 -11.12 -12.31 -7.08
N LEU A 40 -10.84 -12.18 -5.78
CA LEU A 40 -11.88 -12.21 -4.74
C LEU A 40 -12.93 -11.10 -4.92
N HIS A 41 -12.54 -9.91 -5.40
CA HIS A 41 -13.49 -8.82 -5.62
C HIS A 41 -14.53 -9.15 -6.71
N VAL A 42 -14.14 -9.91 -7.73
CA VAL A 42 -15.05 -10.43 -8.78
C VAL A 42 -16.05 -11.40 -8.17
N LYS A 43 -15.56 -12.35 -7.35
CA LYS A 43 -16.39 -13.36 -6.68
C LYS A 43 -17.35 -12.77 -5.65
N LEU A 44 -17.02 -11.61 -5.09
CA LEU A 44 -17.85 -10.95 -4.07
C LEU A 44 -18.91 -10.03 -4.64
N ALA A 45 -18.72 -9.46 -5.84
CA ALA A 45 -19.68 -8.53 -6.42
C ALA A 45 -20.96 -9.23 -6.89
N ASP A 46 -22.04 -8.47 -7.05
CA ASP A 46 -23.32 -9.01 -7.55
C ASP A 46 -23.29 -9.20 -9.08
N GLU A 47 -22.56 -8.34 -9.78
CA GLU A 47 -22.31 -8.40 -11.23
C GLU A 47 -20.83 -8.12 -11.51
N SER A 48 -20.29 -8.65 -12.59
CA SER A 48 -18.88 -8.44 -12.95
C SER A 48 -18.64 -8.40 -14.45
N TYR A 49 -17.78 -7.48 -14.90
CA TYR A 49 -17.52 -7.25 -16.32
C TYR A 49 -16.03 -7.22 -16.66
N PRO A 50 -15.61 -7.83 -17.78
CA PRO A 50 -14.22 -7.81 -18.22
C PRO A 50 -13.83 -6.46 -18.82
N LEU A 51 -12.60 -6.03 -18.56
CA LEU A 51 -11.95 -4.87 -19.18
C LEU A 51 -10.93 -5.27 -20.25
N GLY A 52 -10.51 -6.53 -20.28
CA GLY A 52 -9.52 -7.07 -21.22
C GLY A 52 -8.13 -7.28 -20.58
N PRO A 53 -7.03 -7.05 -21.31
CA PRO A 53 -5.72 -7.58 -20.93
C PRO A 53 -5.14 -6.97 -19.65
N PRO A 54 -4.13 -7.61 -19.02
CA PRO A 54 -3.62 -7.22 -17.70
C PRO A 54 -3.06 -5.80 -17.58
N ASN A 55 -2.57 -5.24 -18.70
CA ASN A 55 -1.98 -3.91 -18.73
C ASN A 55 -2.99 -2.85 -18.20
N PRO A 56 -2.68 -2.11 -17.13
CA PRO A 56 -3.58 -1.12 -16.54
C PRO A 56 -4.13 -0.09 -17.54
N GLU A 57 -3.30 0.44 -18.45
CA GLU A 57 -3.72 1.41 -19.48
C GLU A 57 -4.76 0.85 -20.47
N LYS A 58 -4.78 -0.49 -20.60
CA LYS A 58 -5.76 -1.20 -21.42
C LYS A 58 -6.92 -1.77 -20.60
N SER A 59 -6.89 -1.64 -19.27
CA SER A 59 -7.87 -2.19 -18.34
C SER A 59 -8.27 -1.17 -17.26
N TYR A 60 -7.73 -1.27 -16.04
CA TYR A 60 -8.18 -0.51 -14.86
C TYR A 60 -7.95 1.02 -14.95
N SER A 61 -6.92 1.46 -15.68
CA SER A 61 -6.65 2.88 -15.96
C SER A 61 -7.38 3.38 -17.22
N ASN A 62 -8.22 2.53 -17.86
CA ASN A 62 -8.94 2.93 -19.07
C ASN A 62 -10.34 3.45 -18.72
N GLY A 63 -10.45 4.77 -18.52
CA GLY A 63 -11.70 5.42 -18.14
C GLY A 63 -12.85 5.20 -19.13
N GLU A 64 -12.57 5.13 -20.43
CA GLU A 64 -13.59 4.87 -21.45
C GLU A 64 -14.23 3.49 -21.27
N LYS A 65 -13.42 2.44 -21.08
CA LYS A 65 -13.93 1.08 -20.84
C LYS A 65 -14.74 0.99 -19.56
N VAL A 66 -14.27 1.62 -18.48
CA VAL A 66 -15.00 1.64 -17.21
C VAL A 66 -16.35 2.33 -17.38
N LEU A 67 -16.43 3.44 -18.12
CA LEU A 67 -17.69 4.14 -18.41
C LEU A 67 -18.63 3.34 -19.31
N VAL A 68 -18.12 2.57 -20.27
CA VAL A 68 -18.93 1.65 -21.07
C VAL A 68 -19.61 0.62 -20.17
N VAL A 69 -18.85 -0.01 -19.26
CA VAL A 69 -19.41 -0.95 -18.28
C VAL A 69 -20.42 -0.27 -17.35
N ALA A 70 -20.11 0.93 -16.85
CA ALA A 70 -21.01 1.67 -15.96
C ALA A 70 -22.38 1.94 -16.61
N LYS A 71 -22.39 2.28 -17.91
CA LYS A 71 -23.60 2.48 -18.70
C LYS A 71 -24.35 1.16 -18.93
N GLU A 72 -23.65 0.09 -19.29
CA GLU A 72 -24.24 -1.23 -19.53
C GLU A 72 -24.89 -1.79 -18.25
N ALA A 73 -24.22 -1.67 -17.11
CA ALA A 73 -24.69 -2.17 -15.82
C ALA A 73 -25.72 -1.24 -15.14
N ALA A 74 -25.98 -0.06 -15.73
CA ALA A 74 -26.88 0.98 -15.24
C ALA A 74 -26.63 1.33 -13.75
N VAL A 75 -25.39 1.71 -13.42
CA VAL A 75 -25.01 2.08 -12.05
C VAL A 75 -25.32 3.54 -11.74
N ASP A 76 -25.61 3.84 -10.47
CA ASP A 76 -25.84 5.21 -10.00
C ASP A 76 -24.52 5.97 -9.78
N ALA A 77 -23.48 5.23 -9.39
CA ALA A 77 -22.21 5.81 -9.00
C ALA A 77 -21.03 4.87 -9.26
N ILE A 78 -19.83 5.46 -9.37
CA ILE A 78 -18.55 4.77 -9.48
C ILE A 78 -17.69 5.11 -8.26
N HIS A 79 -17.24 4.10 -7.53
CA HIS A 79 -16.23 4.25 -6.50
C HIS A 79 -14.86 3.87 -7.07
N PRO A 80 -13.89 4.79 -7.15
CA PRO A 80 -12.62 4.52 -7.81
C PRO A 80 -11.59 3.84 -6.90
N GLY A 81 -11.86 3.76 -5.59
CA GLY A 81 -10.89 3.22 -4.63
C GLY A 81 -9.68 4.14 -4.51
N TYR A 82 -8.48 3.60 -4.69
CA TYR A 82 -7.23 4.35 -4.74
C TYR A 82 -6.31 3.82 -5.84
N GLY A 83 -5.47 4.69 -6.40
CA GLY A 83 -4.72 4.38 -7.62
C GLY A 83 -5.62 4.33 -8.87
N TYR A 84 -5.04 3.96 -10.01
CA TYR A 84 -5.74 3.96 -11.30
C TYR A 84 -6.43 5.32 -11.57
N LEU A 85 -7.75 5.32 -11.74
CA LEU A 85 -8.57 6.48 -12.09
C LEU A 85 -8.99 7.33 -10.88
N SER A 86 -8.55 7.00 -9.65
CA SER A 86 -9.03 7.66 -8.43
C SER A 86 -8.68 9.14 -8.29
N GLU A 87 -7.64 9.58 -9.00
CA GLU A 87 -7.20 10.98 -9.01
C GLU A 87 -7.22 11.58 -10.42
N ASP A 88 -7.89 10.92 -11.38
CA ASP A 88 -8.00 11.38 -12.76
C ASP A 88 -9.15 12.40 -12.91
N PRO A 89 -8.84 13.70 -13.15
CA PRO A 89 -9.88 14.72 -13.30
C PRO A 89 -10.73 14.54 -14.55
N SER A 90 -10.15 13.99 -15.63
CA SER A 90 -10.84 13.76 -16.89
C SER A 90 -11.86 12.63 -16.74
N PHE A 91 -11.49 11.56 -16.02
CA PHE A 91 -12.42 10.48 -15.70
C PHE A 91 -13.58 10.95 -14.81
N ALA A 92 -13.30 11.73 -13.76
CA ALA A 92 -14.34 12.30 -12.91
C ALA A 92 -15.31 13.19 -13.71
N SER A 93 -14.79 13.99 -14.64
CA SER A 93 -15.61 14.84 -15.53
C SER A 93 -16.48 14.00 -16.46
N ALA A 94 -15.91 12.94 -17.04
CA ALA A 94 -16.63 12.03 -17.93
C ALA A 94 -17.73 11.23 -17.19
N CYS A 95 -17.56 10.97 -15.88
CA CYS A 95 -18.62 10.43 -15.03
C CYS A 95 -19.80 11.41 -14.90
N ASP A 96 -19.52 12.70 -14.63
CA ASP A 96 -20.54 13.76 -14.54
C ASP A 96 -21.30 13.91 -15.87
N GLU A 97 -20.60 13.91 -17.00
CA GLU A 97 -21.20 13.97 -18.35
C GLU A 97 -22.06 12.73 -18.66
N ALA A 98 -21.68 11.57 -18.15
CA ALA A 98 -22.44 10.33 -18.29
C ALA A 98 -23.62 10.21 -17.32
N GLY A 99 -23.78 11.16 -16.39
CA GLY A 99 -24.83 11.12 -15.37
C GLY A 99 -24.60 10.07 -14.28
N VAL A 100 -23.36 9.64 -14.07
CA VAL A 100 -22.97 8.64 -13.06
C VAL A 100 -22.14 9.34 -11.99
N LYS A 101 -22.52 9.26 -10.71
CA LYS A 101 -21.82 10.00 -9.65
C LYS A 101 -20.43 9.41 -9.39
N PHE A 102 -19.38 10.21 -9.56
CA PHE A 102 -18.04 9.88 -9.05
C PHE A 102 -18.02 10.00 -7.52
N VAL A 103 -17.71 8.89 -6.82
CA VAL A 103 -17.61 8.85 -5.35
C VAL A 103 -16.21 9.28 -4.93
N GLY A 104 -15.98 10.59 -4.97
CA GLY A 104 -14.71 11.22 -4.65
C GLY A 104 -14.80 12.74 -4.75
N PRO A 105 -13.66 13.45 -4.86
CA PRO A 105 -13.66 14.89 -5.05
C PRO A 105 -14.21 15.31 -6.40
N SER A 106 -14.55 16.61 -6.52
CA SER A 106 -14.93 17.21 -7.81
C SER A 106 -13.76 17.21 -8.81
N PRO A 107 -14.03 17.20 -10.13
CA PRO A 107 -12.98 17.27 -11.16
C PRO A 107 -12.03 18.46 -10.95
N ARG A 108 -12.58 19.63 -10.60
CA ARG A 108 -11.79 20.82 -10.28
C ARG A 108 -10.83 20.60 -9.11
N THR A 109 -11.25 19.88 -8.07
CA THR A 109 -10.37 19.55 -6.94
C THR A 109 -9.25 18.62 -7.38
N LEU A 110 -9.58 17.63 -8.22
CA LEU A 110 -8.59 16.71 -8.79
C LEU A 110 -7.55 17.46 -9.64
N GLU A 111 -7.96 18.38 -10.53
CA GLU A 111 -7.04 19.20 -11.33
C GLU A 111 -6.05 20.01 -10.48
N ILE A 112 -6.54 20.58 -9.37
CA ILE A 112 -5.69 21.36 -8.45
C ILE A 112 -4.69 20.45 -7.73
N THR A 113 -5.11 19.24 -7.36
CA THR A 113 -4.33 18.31 -6.55
C THR A 113 -3.36 17.44 -7.36
N GLU A 114 -3.65 17.20 -8.65
CA GLU A 114 -2.73 16.55 -9.60
C GLU A 114 -1.42 17.34 -9.76
N ASN A 115 -1.48 18.68 -9.69
CA ASN A 115 -0.33 19.55 -9.83
C ASN A 115 0.29 19.91 -8.47
N LYS A 116 1.40 19.25 -8.13
CA LYS A 116 2.11 19.47 -6.85
C LYS A 116 2.60 20.89 -6.66
N ILE A 117 3.02 21.55 -7.73
CA ILE A 117 3.52 22.93 -7.69
C ILE A 117 2.37 23.90 -7.39
N ALA A 118 1.22 23.71 -8.04
CA ALA A 118 0.01 24.50 -7.78
C ALA A 118 -0.47 24.33 -6.33
N CYS A 119 -0.46 23.10 -5.81
CA CYS A 119 -0.76 22.81 -4.42
C CYS A 119 0.20 23.49 -3.44
N ARG A 120 1.52 23.44 -3.67
CA ARG A 120 2.52 24.11 -2.83
C ARG A 120 2.34 25.62 -2.81
N LYS A 121 2.14 26.24 -3.98
CA LYS A 121 1.82 27.67 -4.10
C LYS A 121 0.57 28.05 -3.30
N LEU A 122 -0.47 27.22 -3.39
CA LEU A 122 -1.69 27.43 -2.63
C LEU A 122 -1.42 27.32 -1.13
N ALA A 123 -0.74 26.27 -0.68
CA ALA A 123 -0.39 26.05 0.72
C ALA A 123 0.36 27.26 1.31
N ARG A 124 1.37 27.77 0.59
CA ARG A 124 2.12 28.97 0.99
C ARG A 124 1.23 30.21 1.06
N ARG A 125 0.38 30.43 0.05
CA ARG A 125 -0.57 31.57 0.01
C ARG A 125 -1.52 31.58 1.21
N VAL A 126 -1.90 30.41 1.71
CA VAL A 126 -2.83 30.25 2.84
C VAL A 126 -2.11 30.07 4.18
N GLY A 127 -0.81 30.35 4.23
CA GLY A 127 0.00 30.36 5.46
C GLY A 127 0.36 28.98 6.00
N VAL A 128 0.29 27.93 5.18
CA VAL A 128 0.82 26.61 5.52
C VAL A 128 2.29 26.54 5.07
N PRO A 129 3.23 26.17 5.97
CA PRO A 129 4.64 26.13 5.60
C PRO A 129 4.92 25.08 4.53
N THR A 130 5.84 25.40 3.62
CA THR A 130 6.31 24.54 2.51
C THR A 130 7.83 24.50 2.52
N LEU A 131 8.43 23.45 1.94
CA LEU A 131 9.87 23.42 1.72
C LEU A 131 10.32 24.51 0.73
N PRO A 132 11.53 25.09 0.92
CA PRO A 132 12.20 25.86 -0.11
C PRO A 132 12.31 25.03 -1.39
N GLY A 133 12.02 25.62 -2.54
CA GLY A 133 12.01 24.92 -3.81
C GLY A 133 11.51 25.79 -4.94
N SER A 134 11.52 25.27 -6.17
CA SER A 134 11.01 25.99 -7.32
C SER A 134 9.52 26.23 -7.21
N ASP A 135 9.09 27.40 -7.67
CA ASP A 135 7.68 27.80 -7.74
C ASP A 135 7.06 27.44 -9.10
N GLU A 136 7.88 27.09 -10.10
CA GLU A 136 7.43 26.64 -11.41
C GLU A 136 8.11 25.32 -11.80
N ILE A 137 7.63 24.73 -12.89
CA ILE A 137 8.31 23.64 -13.58
C ILE A 137 9.62 24.19 -14.13
N LEU A 138 10.71 23.46 -13.92
CA LEU A 138 12.04 23.77 -14.41
C LEU A 138 12.07 23.65 -15.94
N HIS A 139 12.51 24.69 -16.62
CA HIS A 139 12.64 24.73 -18.09
C HIS A 139 13.81 23.89 -18.58
N ASP A 140 14.93 23.96 -17.86
CA ASP A 140 16.15 23.26 -18.20
C ASP A 140 16.99 22.93 -16.95
N VAL A 141 18.11 22.26 -17.21
CA VAL A 141 19.06 21.86 -16.17
C VAL A 141 19.81 23.05 -15.56
N GLU A 142 19.99 24.15 -16.29
CA GLU A 142 20.72 25.32 -15.80
C GLU A 142 19.89 26.07 -14.76
N GLU A 143 18.58 26.19 -14.97
CA GLU A 143 17.64 26.68 -13.97
C GLU A 143 17.66 25.79 -12.71
N ALA A 144 17.66 24.47 -12.90
CA ALA A 144 17.74 23.50 -11.79
C ALA A 144 19.05 23.65 -10.99
N LEU A 145 20.18 23.86 -11.66
CA LEU A 145 21.48 24.12 -11.03
C LEU A 145 21.47 25.43 -10.23
N SER A 146 20.95 26.51 -10.81
CA SER A 146 20.87 27.83 -10.16
C SER A 146 20.03 27.77 -8.88
N LEU A 147 18.85 27.18 -8.94
CA LEU A 147 17.96 27.05 -7.78
C LEU A 147 18.53 26.10 -6.71
N ALA A 148 19.20 25.01 -7.12
CA ALA A 148 19.85 24.12 -6.17
C ALA A 148 21.02 24.79 -5.44
N ASP A 149 21.77 25.67 -6.11
CA ASP A 149 22.82 26.48 -5.50
C ASP A 149 22.25 27.52 -4.51
N GLU A 150 21.08 28.12 -4.81
CA GLU A 150 20.37 29.04 -3.90
C GLU A 150 19.80 28.34 -2.66
N ILE A 151 19.13 27.20 -2.86
CA ILE A 151 18.53 26.39 -1.78
C ILE A 151 19.61 25.75 -0.89
N GLY A 152 20.71 25.33 -1.50
CA GLY A 152 21.77 24.56 -0.88
C GLY A 152 21.50 23.04 -0.89
N TYR A 153 22.54 22.27 -1.20
CA TYR A 153 22.48 20.81 -1.23
C TYR A 153 22.40 20.18 0.19
N PRO A 154 21.81 18.99 0.35
CA PRO A 154 21.13 18.20 -0.68
C PRO A 154 19.77 18.78 -1.10
N VAL A 155 19.38 18.50 -2.34
CA VAL A 155 18.06 18.84 -2.92
C VAL A 155 17.41 17.58 -3.49
N ILE A 156 16.12 17.67 -3.80
CA ILE A 156 15.35 16.59 -4.40
C ILE A 156 14.66 17.08 -5.67
N LEU A 157 14.82 16.33 -6.76
CA LEU A 157 14.08 16.52 -8.01
C LEU A 157 12.82 15.66 -7.96
N LYS A 158 11.67 16.25 -8.27
CA LYS A 158 10.38 15.57 -8.27
C LYS A 158 9.60 15.87 -9.55
N SER A 159 8.85 14.89 -10.04
CA SER A 159 7.84 15.11 -11.08
C SER A 159 6.66 15.93 -10.55
N ALA A 160 6.21 16.91 -11.31
CA ALA A 160 5.07 17.77 -10.96
C ALA A 160 3.72 17.02 -10.94
N PHE A 161 3.62 15.92 -11.70
CA PHE A 161 2.37 15.15 -11.91
C PHE A 161 2.50 13.68 -11.46
N GLY A 162 3.64 13.27 -10.89
CA GLY A 162 3.91 11.89 -10.51
C GLY A 162 3.46 11.52 -9.09
N GLY A 163 3.14 10.24 -8.85
CA GLY A 163 2.73 9.70 -7.54
C GLY A 163 3.47 8.42 -7.14
N GLY A 164 3.28 7.96 -5.88
CA GLY A 164 3.74 6.64 -5.43
C GLY A 164 5.25 6.45 -5.32
N GLY A 165 6.01 7.52 -5.09
CA GLY A 165 7.48 7.48 -4.92
C GLY A 165 8.28 7.40 -6.23
N ARG A 166 7.63 7.34 -7.40
CA ARG A 166 8.27 7.32 -8.73
C ARG A 166 8.59 8.75 -9.20
N GLY A 167 9.61 8.91 -10.05
CA GLY A 167 10.03 10.22 -10.53
C GLY A 167 10.64 11.16 -9.45
N ILE A 168 11.20 10.57 -8.38
CA ILE A 168 11.91 11.29 -7.31
C ILE A 168 13.40 10.97 -7.40
N ARG A 169 14.28 11.98 -7.32
CA ARG A 169 15.74 11.81 -7.29
C ARG A 169 16.38 12.72 -6.26
N GLU A 170 17.15 12.13 -5.36
CA GLU A 170 17.98 12.87 -4.42
C GLU A 170 19.26 13.31 -5.10
N VAL A 171 19.62 14.58 -4.94
CA VAL A 171 20.83 15.18 -5.48
C VAL A 171 21.65 15.69 -4.30
N THR A 172 22.78 15.03 -4.03
CA THR A 172 23.61 15.38 -2.87
C THR A 172 24.72 16.36 -3.22
N LYS A 173 25.13 16.39 -4.49
CA LYS A 173 26.19 17.25 -5.00
C LYS A 173 25.84 17.81 -6.37
N LYS A 174 26.33 19.00 -6.65
CA LYS A 174 26.14 19.71 -7.94
C LYS A 174 26.51 18.87 -9.16
N SER A 175 27.57 18.06 -9.06
CA SER A 175 28.05 17.20 -10.17
C SER A 175 27.04 16.14 -10.59
N GLU A 176 26.10 15.76 -9.72
CA GLU A 176 25.11 14.70 -9.98
C GLU A 176 23.86 15.24 -10.67
N LEU A 177 23.57 16.54 -10.51
CA LEU A 177 22.27 17.13 -10.84
C LEU A 177 21.93 16.97 -12.33
N LYS A 178 22.91 17.18 -13.21
CA LYS A 178 22.69 17.12 -14.66
C LYS A 178 22.24 15.75 -15.14
N ASP A 179 22.91 14.70 -14.67
CA ASP A 179 22.59 13.32 -15.04
C ASP A 179 21.25 12.89 -14.43
N LEU A 180 20.99 13.27 -13.18
CA LEU A 180 19.75 12.94 -12.48
C LEU A 180 18.53 13.67 -13.08
N PHE A 181 18.68 14.93 -13.49
CA PHE A 181 17.65 15.69 -14.18
C PHE A 181 17.26 15.03 -15.50
N ALA A 182 18.25 14.68 -16.34
CA ALA A 182 18.00 14.02 -17.62
C ALA A 182 17.30 12.67 -17.46
N ARG A 183 17.64 11.89 -16.42
CA ARG A 183 16.99 10.62 -16.10
C ARG A 183 15.56 10.82 -15.61
N ALA A 184 15.36 11.74 -14.66
CA ALA A 184 14.05 12.03 -14.09
C ALA A 184 13.07 12.54 -15.15
N ASN A 185 13.52 13.37 -16.09
CA ASN A 185 12.64 13.90 -17.13
C ASN A 185 12.16 12.81 -18.09
N ARG A 186 13.05 11.90 -18.53
CA ARG A 186 12.68 10.76 -19.38
C ARG A 186 11.69 9.81 -18.68
N GLU A 187 11.88 9.57 -17.39
CA GLU A 187 10.96 8.73 -16.60
C GLU A 187 9.57 9.40 -16.46
N ALA A 188 9.55 10.72 -16.20
CA ALA A 188 8.31 11.46 -16.05
C ALA A 188 7.48 11.45 -17.35
N GLU A 189 8.10 11.73 -18.50
CA GLU A 189 7.45 11.68 -19.81
C GLU A 189 6.92 10.27 -20.13
N GLY A 190 7.73 9.24 -19.89
CA GLY A 190 7.36 7.86 -20.20
C GLY A 190 6.27 7.26 -19.30
N THR A 191 6.16 7.74 -18.04
CA THR A 191 5.24 7.15 -17.05
C THR A 191 3.93 7.92 -16.92
N PHE A 192 3.96 9.25 -17.01
CA PHE A 192 2.80 10.09 -16.70
C PHE A 192 2.24 10.83 -17.94
N GLY A 193 2.88 10.72 -19.10
CA GLY A 193 2.48 11.41 -20.34
C GLY A 193 2.58 12.94 -20.31
N LYS A 194 2.74 13.54 -19.11
CA LYS A 194 3.00 14.95 -18.84
C LYS A 194 4.38 15.08 -18.18
N GLY A 195 5.31 15.74 -18.88
CA GLY A 195 6.64 16.06 -18.35
C GLY A 195 6.60 17.27 -17.39
N GLY A 196 7.67 17.43 -16.61
CA GLY A 196 7.84 18.59 -15.73
C GLY A 196 8.46 18.21 -14.40
N LEU A 197 9.62 18.78 -14.13
CA LEU A 197 10.35 18.60 -12.88
C LEU A 197 10.33 19.87 -12.05
N PHE A 198 10.38 19.72 -10.74
CA PHE A 198 10.62 20.80 -9.79
C PHE A 198 11.68 20.36 -8.78
N VAL A 199 12.37 21.32 -8.18
CA VAL A 199 13.41 21.08 -7.18
C VAL A 199 12.95 21.58 -5.81
N GLU A 200 13.25 20.82 -4.76
CA GLU A 200 13.03 21.24 -3.38
C GLU A 200 14.22 20.91 -2.50
N ARG A 201 14.29 21.57 -1.34
CA ARG A 201 15.18 21.19 -0.26
C ARG A 201 14.90 19.74 0.16
N LEU A 202 15.94 18.91 0.21
CA LEU A 202 15.82 17.60 0.84
C LEU A 202 16.00 17.76 2.36
N ILE A 203 15.05 17.23 3.13
CA ILE A 203 15.17 17.14 4.59
C ILE A 203 15.32 15.68 5.03
N LYS A 204 16.45 15.38 5.68
CA LYS A 204 16.78 14.07 6.26
C LYS A 204 17.56 14.27 7.56
N PRO A 205 17.24 13.52 8.64
CA PRO A 205 16.06 12.67 8.78
C PRO A 205 14.78 13.52 8.83
N ALA A 206 13.67 12.97 8.34
CA ALA A 206 12.36 13.59 8.44
C ALA A 206 11.33 12.54 8.83
N ARG A 207 10.24 12.96 9.47
CA ARG A 207 9.05 12.12 9.65
C ARG A 207 8.01 12.45 8.60
N HIS A 208 7.33 11.45 8.07
CA HIS A 208 6.18 11.65 7.20
C HIS A 208 4.91 11.60 8.07
N ILE A 209 4.28 12.76 8.24
CA ILE A 209 3.04 12.92 8.99
C ILE A 209 1.92 13.35 8.06
N GLU A 210 0.78 12.69 8.13
CA GLU A 210 -0.35 13.01 7.26
C GLU A 210 -1.66 13.10 8.02
N LEU A 211 -2.56 13.97 7.55
CA LEU A 211 -3.83 14.26 8.20
C LEU A 211 -4.99 13.91 7.28
N GLN A 212 -5.80 12.95 7.70
CA GLN A 212 -7.08 12.67 7.08
C GLN A 212 -8.05 13.82 7.30
N PHE A 213 -8.73 14.26 6.25
CA PHE A 213 -9.89 15.13 6.34
C PHE A 213 -11.11 14.51 5.68
N ILE A 214 -12.27 15.03 6.06
CA ILE A 214 -13.56 14.79 5.43
C ILE A 214 -14.21 16.15 5.18
N SER A 215 -14.72 16.40 3.98
CA SER A 215 -15.37 17.65 3.60
C SER A 215 -16.62 17.42 2.76
N ASP A 216 -17.64 18.25 2.93
CA ASP A 216 -18.88 18.19 2.12
C ASP A 216 -18.85 19.04 0.85
N GLY A 217 -17.73 19.71 0.56
CA GLY A 217 -17.61 20.65 -0.58
C GLY A 217 -18.38 21.96 -0.41
N ARG A 218 -19.19 22.11 0.66
CA ARG A 218 -20.03 23.28 0.95
C ARG A 218 -19.47 24.13 2.10
N GLY A 219 -18.22 23.85 2.49
CA GLY A 219 -17.46 24.60 3.49
C GLY A 219 -17.35 23.91 4.84
N LYS A 220 -18.11 22.83 5.09
CA LYS A 220 -17.98 22.04 6.31
C LYS A 220 -16.91 20.98 6.11
N ALA A 221 -15.91 20.99 6.99
CA ALA A 221 -14.82 20.03 6.98
C ALA A 221 -14.34 19.73 8.40
N VAL A 222 -13.93 18.48 8.63
CA VAL A 222 -13.28 18.01 9.87
C VAL A 222 -11.99 17.26 9.52
N TYR A 223 -10.99 17.32 10.40
CA TYR A 223 -9.83 16.43 10.33
C TYR A 223 -9.98 15.32 11.37
N LEU A 224 -9.41 14.14 11.08
CA LEU A 224 -9.41 12.98 11.96
C LEU A 224 -8.04 12.81 12.64
N ALA A 225 -7.69 11.59 13.06
CA ALA A 225 -6.37 11.30 13.57
C ALA A 225 -5.29 11.53 12.49
N GLU A 226 -4.12 12.05 12.89
CA GLU A 226 -2.93 12.02 12.05
C GLU A 226 -2.35 10.62 11.96
N ARG A 227 -1.66 10.33 10.87
CA ARG A 227 -0.91 9.09 10.68
C ARG A 227 0.58 9.39 10.53
N GLU A 228 1.38 8.56 11.18
CA GLU A 228 2.83 8.49 11.08
C GLU A 228 3.18 7.42 10.05
N CYS A 229 3.65 7.87 8.89
CA CYS A 229 3.94 7.05 7.72
C CYS A 229 5.44 7.06 7.39
N SER A 230 6.28 7.28 8.40
CA SER A 230 7.73 7.40 8.25
C SER A 230 8.42 6.10 7.84
N ILE A 231 7.87 4.95 8.18
CA ILE A 231 8.51 3.67 7.83
C ILE A 231 8.27 3.39 6.35
N GLN A 232 9.32 3.62 5.56
CA GLN A 232 9.28 3.57 4.10
C GLN A 232 10.47 2.79 3.54
N ARG A 233 10.29 2.30 2.31
CA ARG A 233 11.36 1.80 1.43
C ARG A 233 11.26 2.51 0.10
N ARG A 234 12.34 3.14 -0.37
CA ARG A 234 12.35 3.86 -1.68
C ARG A 234 11.14 4.80 -1.84
N HIS A 235 10.83 5.55 -0.78
CA HIS A 235 9.68 6.47 -0.69
C HIS A 235 8.29 5.81 -0.77
N GLN A 236 8.19 4.49 -0.64
CA GLN A 236 6.93 3.75 -0.51
C GLN A 236 6.69 3.38 0.95
N LYS A 237 5.49 3.66 1.45
CA LYS A 237 5.10 3.36 2.84
C LYS A 237 4.99 1.85 3.04
N LEU A 238 5.49 1.35 4.17
CA LEU A 238 5.46 -0.07 4.55
C LEU A 238 4.67 -0.31 5.84
N LEU A 239 4.78 0.63 6.79
CA LEU A 239 4.10 0.58 8.07
C LEU A 239 3.65 1.97 8.47
N GLU A 240 2.39 2.07 8.85
CA GLU A 240 1.72 3.29 9.27
C GLU A 240 1.16 3.13 10.68
N MET A 241 1.13 4.21 11.45
CA MET A 241 0.54 4.18 12.79
C MET A 241 -0.19 5.47 13.14
N THR A 242 -1.12 5.39 14.08
CA THR A 242 -1.79 6.54 14.67
C THR A 242 -1.99 6.30 16.17
N PRO A 243 -1.82 7.31 17.03
CA PRO A 243 -1.27 8.63 16.73
C PRO A 243 0.24 8.55 16.41
N SER A 244 0.82 9.65 15.91
CA SER A 244 2.28 9.75 15.83
C SER A 244 2.88 9.86 17.24
N PRO A 245 3.88 9.04 17.60
CA PRO A 245 4.60 9.16 18.87
C PRO A 245 5.47 10.43 18.94
N GLY A 246 5.71 11.10 17.81
CA GLY A 246 6.51 12.33 17.74
C GLY A 246 5.71 13.62 17.98
N LEU A 247 4.40 13.53 18.18
CA LEU A 247 3.51 14.70 18.23
C LEU A 247 2.79 14.84 19.58
N GLU A 248 2.97 15.99 20.21
CA GLU A 248 2.12 16.47 21.30
C GLU A 248 0.74 16.93 20.80
N ASP A 249 -0.25 16.96 21.69
CA ASP A 249 -1.64 17.32 21.36
C ASP A 249 -1.79 18.76 20.82
N THR A 250 -0.95 19.68 21.29
CA THR A 250 -0.91 21.07 20.81
C THR A 250 -0.48 21.12 19.34
N THR A 251 0.58 20.40 19.00
CA THR A 251 1.10 20.24 17.64
C THR A 251 0.10 19.53 16.75
N ARG A 252 -0.51 18.43 17.21
CA ARG A 252 -1.56 17.71 16.50
C ARG A 252 -2.72 18.61 16.09
N LYS A 253 -3.21 19.46 17.01
CA LYS A 253 -4.25 20.46 16.73
C LYS A 253 -3.79 21.51 15.72
N LYS A 254 -2.53 21.93 15.78
CA LYS A 254 -1.94 22.91 14.83
C LYS A 254 -1.90 22.33 13.42
N VAL A 255 -1.40 21.11 13.25
CA VAL A 255 -1.29 20.45 11.93
C VAL A 255 -2.69 20.10 11.38
N GLY A 256 -3.62 19.66 12.24
CA GLY A 256 -5.02 19.47 11.85
C GLY A 256 -5.67 20.75 11.30
N ARG A 257 -5.33 21.94 11.86
CA ARG A 257 -5.78 23.22 11.29
C ARG A 257 -5.16 23.50 9.92
N TYR A 258 -3.89 23.18 9.71
CA TYR A 258 -3.28 23.32 8.37
C TYR A 258 -3.99 22.45 7.34
N ALA A 259 -4.30 21.19 7.68
CA ALA A 259 -5.04 20.29 6.81
C ALA A 259 -6.42 20.86 6.45
N LEU A 260 -7.17 21.38 7.44
CA LEU A 260 -8.46 22.02 7.19
C LEU A 260 -8.36 23.30 6.35
N THR A 261 -7.33 24.12 6.57
CA THR A 261 -7.10 25.33 5.76
C THR A 261 -6.91 24.94 4.30
N ILE A 262 -6.02 23.97 4.01
CA ILE A 262 -5.81 23.47 2.65
C ILE A 262 -7.09 22.89 2.05
N ALA A 263 -7.76 21.97 2.76
CA ALA A 263 -8.98 21.33 2.28
C ALA A 263 -10.07 22.36 1.92
N ARG A 264 -10.25 23.40 2.74
CA ARG A 264 -11.21 24.49 2.46
C ARG A 264 -10.78 25.34 1.27
N SER A 265 -9.49 25.62 1.13
CA SER A 265 -8.96 26.45 0.04
C SER A 265 -9.09 25.79 -1.33
N ILE A 266 -9.01 24.46 -1.41
CA ILE A 266 -9.28 23.69 -2.64
C ILE A 266 -10.76 23.31 -2.81
N LYS A 267 -11.63 23.75 -1.90
CA LYS A 267 -13.04 23.33 -1.82
C LYS A 267 -13.19 21.81 -1.90
N ALA A 268 -12.37 21.09 -1.14
CA ALA A 268 -12.37 19.64 -1.16
C ALA A 268 -13.77 19.10 -0.90
N GLU A 269 -14.12 18.04 -1.61
CA GLU A 269 -15.32 17.23 -1.40
C GLU A 269 -14.86 15.81 -1.08
N ASN A 270 -15.62 15.11 -0.25
CA ASN A 270 -15.35 13.73 0.14
C ASN A 270 -14.15 13.64 1.11
N VAL A 271 -13.52 12.47 1.16
CA VAL A 271 -12.33 12.20 1.99
C VAL A 271 -11.05 12.53 1.24
N GLY A 272 -10.02 12.95 1.94
CA GLY A 272 -8.68 13.10 1.39
C GLY A 272 -7.64 13.29 2.49
N THR A 273 -6.38 13.37 2.11
CA THR A 273 -5.26 13.47 3.05
C THR A 273 -4.33 14.59 2.68
N VAL A 274 -3.88 15.35 3.67
CA VAL A 274 -2.80 16.33 3.52
C VAL A 274 -1.52 15.75 4.12
N GLU A 275 -0.46 15.64 3.31
CA GLU A 275 0.83 15.08 3.71
C GLU A 275 1.85 16.17 4.07
N PHE A 276 2.63 15.92 5.12
CA PHE A 276 3.67 16.79 5.63
C PHE A 276 4.96 16.00 5.89
N LEU A 277 6.10 16.65 5.70
CA LEU A 277 7.35 16.24 6.33
C LEU A 277 7.56 17.05 7.60
N MET A 278 7.92 16.38 8.69
CA MET A 278 8.36 17.00 9.92
C MET A 278 9.88 16.86 10.04
N ASP A 279 10.59 17.98 10.13
CA ASP A 279 12.05 17.96 10.31
C ASP A 279 12.46 17.64 11.76
N ALA A 280 13.76 17.56 12.01
CA ALA A 280 14.32 17.22 13.32
C ALA A 280 13.99 18.26 14.41
N ASP A 281 13.69 19.51 14.02
CA ASP A 281 13.30 20.60 14.93
C ASP A 281 11.78 20.61 15.19
N GLY A 282 11.02 19.70 14.58
CA GLY A 282 9.57 19.60 14.72
C GLY A 282 8.78 20.56 13.83
N ASN A 283 9.41 21.18 12.83
CA ASN A 283 8.69 22.02 11.88
C ASN A 283 8.05 21.17 10.78
N PHE A 284 6.82 21.53 10.41
CA PHE A 284 6.04 20.84 9.40
C PHE A 284 6.14 21.55 8.06
N HIS A 285 6.34 20.79 7.00
CA HIS A 285 6.42 21.27 5.64
C HIS A 285 5.44 20.49 4.77
N PHE A 286 4.47 21.17 4.18
CA PHE A 286 3.49 20.59 3.27
C PHE A 286 4.18 19.94 2.06
N ILE A 287 3.72 18.74 1.70
CA ILE A 287 4.20 17.99 0.53
C ILE A 287 3.13 17.98 -0.57
N GLU A 288 1.97 17.38 -0.28
CA GLU A 288 0.93 17.12 -1.26
C GLU A 288 -0.43 16.89 -0.60
N VAL A 289 -1.47 16.87 -1.44
CA VAL A 289 -2.81 16.42 -1.06
C VAL A 289 -3.13 15.19 -1.89
N ASN A 290 -3.44 14.08 -1.23
CA ASN A 290 -4.00 12.90 -1.87
C ASN A 290 -5.53 13.04 -1.81
N ALA A 291 -6.14 13.33 -2.95
CA ALA A 291 -7.57 13.65 -3.04
C ALA A 291 -8.41 12.37 -3.22
N ARG A 292 -8.19 11.41 -2.33
CA ARG A 292 -8.81 10.07 -2.37
C ARG A 292 -8.67 9.36 -1.02
N LEU A 293 -9.27 8.19 -0.93
CA LEU A 293 -8.96 7.24 0.14
C LEU A 293 -7.49 6.78 0.01
N GLN A 294 -6.85 6.48 1.15
CA GLN A 294 -5.50 5.93 1.20
C GLN A 294 -5.52 4.48 1.71
N VAL A 295 -4.44 3.75 1.44
CA VAL A 295 -4.29 2.34 1.83
C VAL A 295 -4.44 2.18 3.35
N GLU A 296 -3.79 3.10 4.07
CA GLU A 296 -3.68 3.24 5.52
C GLU A 296 -4.87 3.93 6.20
N HIS A 297 -6.00 4.12 5.50
CA HIS A 297 -7.23 4.61 6.13
C HIS A 297 -7.73 3.74 7.31
N PRO A 298 -7.55 2.39 7.35
CA PRO A 298 -8.09 1.56 8.41
C PRO A 298 -7.58 1.94 9.81
N ILE A 299 -6.33 2.37 9.96
CA ILE A 299 -5.83 2.80 11.28
C ILE A 299 -6.58 4.02 11.81
N THR A 300 -7.00 4.93 10.93
CA THR A 300 -7.88 6.05 11.30
C THR A 300 -9.28 5.57 11.65
N GLU A 301 -9.85 4.63 10.88
CA GLU A 301 -11.16 4.03 11.19
C GLU A 301 -11.16 3.38 12.58
N MET A 302 -10.12 2.62 12.91
CA MET A 302 -10.00 1.88 14.18
C MET A 302 -9.96 2.79 15.41
N VAL A 303 -9.40 4.00 15.29
CA VAL A 303 -9.31 4.93 16.44
C VAL A 303 -10.43 5.97 16.46
N CYS A 304 -11.00 6.32 15.32
CA CYS A 304 -12.10 7.29 15.23
C CYS A 304 -13.48 6.63 15.31
N ASP A 305 -13.58 5.31 15.16
CA ASP A 305 -14.84 4.55 15.12
C ASP A 305 -15.76 5.07 14.01
N LEU A 306 -15.19 5.23 12.81
CA LEU A 306 -15.86 5.73 11.61
C LEU A 306 -15.55 4.82 10.43
N ASP A 307 -16.57 4.44 9.66
CA ASP A 307 -16.39 3.85 8.33
C ASP A 307 -16.20 4.99 7.31
N LEU A 308 -14.99 5.12 6.79
CA LEU A 308 -14.64 6.17 5.84
C LEU A 308 -15.27 5.93 4.48
N VAL A 309 -15.36 4.68 4.01
CA VAL A 309 -16.01 4.34 2.74
C VAL A 309 -17.51 4.62 2.79
N GLU A 310 -18.18 4.28 3.91
CA GLU A 310 -19.58 4.66 4.13
C GLU A 310 -19.74 6.18 4.11
N THR A 311 -18.82 6.89 4.76
CA THR A 311 -18.80 8.35 4.75
C THR A 311 -18.64 8.91 3.33
N GLN A 312 -17.80 8.29 2.48
CA GLN A 312 -17.68 8.68 1.07
C GLN A 312 -19.01 8.57 0.35
N PHE A 313 -19.76 7.49 0.54
CA PHE A 313 -21.07 7.29 -0.07
C PHE A 313 -22.12 8.28 0.42
N ARG A 314 -22.18 8.54 1.74
CA ARG A 314 -23.10 9.52 2.32
C ARG A 314 -22.89 10.91 1.72
N ILE A 315 -21.64 11.37 1.67
CA ILE A 315 -21.29 12.67 1.10
C ILE A 315 -21.62 12.71 -0.40
N ALA A 316 -21.20 11.69 -1.16
CA ALA A 316 -21.45 11.64 -2.60
C ALA A 316 -22.95 11.58 -2.94
N SER A 317 -23.78 11.01 -2.05
CA SER A 317 -25.24 10.99 -2.20
C SER A 317 -25.94 12.27 -1.71
N GLY A 318 -25.19 13.29 -1.28
CA GLY A 318 -25.69 14.61 -0.92
C GLY A 318 -26.15 14.78 0.54
N GLU A 319 -25.93 13.78 1.40
CA GLU A 319 -26.33 13.82 2.82
C GLU A 319 -25.53 14.85 3.65
N GLY A 320 -24.44 15.38 3.09
CA GLY A 320 -23.56 16.34 3.75
C GLY A 320 -22.65 15.71 4.81
N LEU A 321 -21.95 16.54 5.59
CA LEU A 321 -21.05 16.06 6.65
C LEU A 321 -21.81 16.01 7.99
N PRO A 322 -22.10 14.83 8.57
CA PRO A 322 -22.81 14.74 9.85
C PRO A 322 -21.92 15.07 11.06
N TYR A 323 -20.60 15.10 10.86
CA TYR A 323 -19.63 15.22 11.94
C TYR A 323 -19.31 16.67 12.31
N SER A 324 -18.96 16.88 13.58
CA SER A 324 -18.28 18.08 14.07
C SER A 324 -16.87 17.71 14.52
N GLN A 325 -15.96 18.69 14.63
CA GLN A 325 -14.58 18.40 15.03
C GLN A 325 -14.48 17.74 16.41
N SER A 326 -15.40 18.06 17.33
CA SER A 326 -15.47 17.42 18.65
C SER A 326 -16.07 16.01 18.62
N GLY A 327 -16.82 15.65 17.57
CA GLY A 327 -17.46 14.35 17.41
C GLY A 327 -16.57 13.26 16.81
N VAL A 328 -15.36 13.60 16.35
CA VAL A 328 -14.45 12.67 15.62
C VAL A 328 -13.13 12.43 16.34
N ALA A 329 -13.16 12.46 17.68
CA ALA A 329 -11.97 12.27 18.50
C ALA A 329 -11.40 10.85 18.36
N ALA A 330 -10.09 10.77 18.12
CA ALA A 330 -9.36 9.52 18.11
C ALA A 330 -9.23 8.93 19.53
N ARG A 331 -9.39 7.61 19.66
CA ARG A 331 -9.27 6.86 20.91
C ARG A 331 -8.31 5.70 20.74
N GLY A 332 -7.31 5.63 21.60
CA GLY A 332 -6.30 4.57 21.57
C GLY A 332 -5.27 4.78 20.47
N ALA A 333 -4.77 3.68 19.92
CA ALA A 333 -3.76 3.66 18.88
C ALA A 333 -3.98 2.49 17.93
N ALA A 334 -3.49 2.62 16.70
CA ALA A 334 -3.48 1.55 15.72
C ALA A 334 -2.21 1.57 14.86
N ILE A 335 -1.81 0.38 14.39
CA ILE A 335 -0.66 0.15 13.52
C ILE A 335 -1.13 -0.72 12.35
N GLU A 336 -0.74 -0.37 11.13
CA GLU A 336 -0.94 -1.15 9.91
C GLU A 336 0.40 -1.60 9.34
N CYS A 337 0.47 -2.86 8.92
CA CYS A 337 1.58 -3.43 8.14
C CYS A 337 1.08 -3.82 6.76
N ARG A 338 1.76 -3.36 5.72
CA ARG A 338 1.53 -3.77 4.33
C ARG A 338 2.23 -5.10 4.05
N ILE A 339 1.45 -6.16 3.90
CA ILE A 339 1.98 -7.48 3.54
C ILE A 339 2.06 -7.55 2.03
N ASN A 340 3.29 -7.52 1.53
CA ASN A 340 3.61 -7.57 0.11
C ASN A 340 4.14 -8.95 -0.25
N ALA A 341 3.80 -9.43 -1.44
CA ALA A 341 4.37 -10.61 -2.06
C ALA A 341 5.76 -10.30 -2.62
N GLU A 342 6.72 -10.08 -1.73
CA GLU A 342 8.11 -9.78 -2.04
C GLU A 342 9.01 -10.60 -1.12
N ASP A 343 10.23 -10.91 -1.59
CA ASP A 343 11.26 -11.59 -0.81
C ASP A 343 12.29 -10.57 -0.26
N PRO A 344 12.19 -10.14 1.01
CA PRO A 344 13.08 -9.10 1.54
C PRO A 344 14.55 -9.54 1.59
N ALA A 345 14.85 -10.82 1.83
CA ALA A 345 16.22 -11.33 1.83
C ALA A 345 16.84 -11.37 0.43
N SER A 346 16.02 -11.52 -0.61
CA SER A 346 16.45 -11.41 -1.99
C SER A 346 16.23 -10.00 -2.56
N GLY A 347 16.45 -8.94 -1.77
CA GLY A 347 16.38 -7.57 -2.25
C GLY A 347 14.97 -7.12 -2.68
N PHE A 348 13.94 -7.72 -2.08
CA PHE A 348 12.52 -7.47 -2.34
C PHE A 348 12.10 -7.79 -3.78
N THR A 349 12.60 -8.90 -4.32
CA THR A 349 12.09 -9.41 -5.61
C THR A 349 10.62 -9.81 -5.47
N PRO A 350 9.76 -9.48 -6.46
CA PRO A 350 8.36 -9.91 -6.44
C PRO A 350 8.25 -11.43 -6.37
N SER A 351 7.36 -11.94 -5.52
CA SER A 351 7.08 -13.37 -5.34
C SER A 351 5.69 -13.68 -5.90
N THR A 352 5.64 -14.22 -7.10
CA THR A 352 4.40 -14.68 -7.73
C THR A 352 4.15 -16.16 -7.47
N GLY A 353 2.90 -16.60 -7.58
CA GLY A 353 2.54 -18.00 -7.35
C GLY A 353 1.08 -18.20 -6.97
N THR A 354 0.74 -19.45 -6.69
CA THR A 354 -0.58 -19.81 -6.15
C THR A 354 -0.51 -19.83 -4.64
N VAL A 355 -1.47 -19.20 -3.97
CA VAL A 355 -1.59 -19.29 -2.51
C VAL A 355 -2.09 -20.69 -2.15
N THR A 356 -1.23 -21.51 -1.54
CA THR A 356 -1.59 -22.90 -1.19
C THR A 356 -2.38 -22.98 0.11
N ASP A 357 -1.98 -22.15 1.08
CA ASP A 357 -2.50 -22.15 2.44
C ASP A 357 -2.65 -20.71 2.92
N LEU A 358 -3.70 -20.45 3.72
CA LEU A 358 -3.96 -19.13 4.25
C LEU A 358 -4.55 -19.24 5.66
N ILE A 359 -3.79 -18.77 6.66
CA ILE A 359 -4.26 -18.59 8.03
C ILE A 359 -4.18 -17.11 8.35
N LEU A 360 -5.35 -16.45 8.38
CA LEU A 360 -5.45 -15.04 8.73
C LEU A 360 -5.36 -14.89 10.27
N PRO A 361 -4.56 -13.93 10.79
CA PRO A 361 -4.58 -13.63 12.20
C PRO A 361 -5.94 -13.02 12.60
N SER A 362 -6.34 -13.24 13.84
CA SER A 362 -7.63 -12.78 14.36
C SER A 362 -7.56 -12.48 15.85
N GLY A 363 -8.69 -12.06 16.44
CA GLY A 363 -8.79 -11.75 17.86
C GLY A 363 -8.98 -10.26 18.17
N PRO A 364 -9.05 -9.90 19.46
CA PRO A 364 -9.39 -8.54 19.87
C PRO A 364 -8.44 -7.48 19.29
N GLY A 365 -9.02 -6.51 18.57
CA GLY A 365 -8.28 -5.40 17.96
C GLY A 365 -7.40 -5.80 16.78
N ILE A 366 -7.60 -6.98 16.18
CA ILE A 366 -6.97 -7.38 14.92
C ILE A 366 -7.99 -7.24 13.79
N ARG A 367 -7.58 -6.57 12.71
CA ARG A 367 -8.32 -6.46 11.44
C ARG A 367 -7.40 -6.85 10.30
N VAL A 368 -7.94 -7.58 9.31
CA VAL A 368 -7.21 -7.94 8.10
C VAL A 368 -8.04 -7.58 6.88
N ASP A 369 -7.47 -6.75 6.02
CA ASP A 369 -8.04 -6.38 4.72
C ASP A 369 -7.20 -7.08 3.64
N THR A 370 -7.80 -8.01 2.90
CA THR A 370 -7.10 -8.82 1.88
C THR A 370 -8.07 -9.30 0.80
N ALA A 371 -7.51 -9.57 -0.39
CA ALA A 371 -8.17 -10.27 -1.48
C ALA A 371 -7.69 -11.73 -1.65
N LEU A 372 -6.82 -12.21 -0.75
CA LEU A 372 -6.33 -13.58 -0.81
C LEU A 372 -7.40 -14.60 -0.40
N TYR A 373 -7.34 -15.76 -1.02
CA TYR A 373 -8.01 -16.99 -0.59
C TYR A 373 -7.19 -18.20 -1.08
N PRO A 374 -7.27 -19.37 -0.42
CA PRO A 374 -6.55 -20.56 -0.88
C PRO A 374 -6.91 -20.89 -2.34
N GLY A 375 -5.89 -21.07 -3.18
CA GLY A 375 -6.00 -21.32 -4.62
C GLY A 375 -5.98 -20.05 -5.49
N CYS A 376 -5.98 -18.84 -4.92
CA CYS A 376 -5.85 -17.63 -5.73
C CYS A 376 -4.42 -17.45 -6.27
N GLN A 377 -4.28 -16.76 -7.40
CA GLN A 377 -2.96 -16.41 -7.96
C GLN A 377 -2.50 -15.01 -7.53
N VAL A 378 -1.23 -14.92 -7.16
CA VAL A 378 -0.48 -13.67 -7.05
C VAL A 378 0.33 -13.51 -8.33
N THR A 379 0.01 -12.48 -9.12
CA THR A 379 0.57 -12.24 -10.46
C THR A 379 1.61 -11.11 -10.46
N GLU A 380 2.47 -11.08 -11.48
CA GLU A 380 3.47 -10.00 -11.67
C GLU A 380 2.90 -8.69 -12.24
N TYR A 381 1.64 -8.68 -12.70
CA TYR A 381 1.07 -7.55 -13.44
C TYR A 381 0.70 -6.34 -12.58
N TYR A 382 0.56 -6.52 -11.27
CA TYR A 382 0.04 -5.51 -10.35
C TYR A 382 0.95 -5.30 -9.15
N ASP A 383 0.58 -4.35 -8.30
CA ASP A 383 1.25 -4.11 -7.03
C ASP A 383 1.33 -5.38 -6.18
N SER A 384 2.41 -5.51 -5.41
CA SER A 384 2.72 -6.67 -4.60
C SER A 384 1.91 -6.74 -3.31
N LEU A 385 1.14 -5.72 -2.93
CA LEU A 385 0.28 -5.71 -1.75
C LEU A 385 -0.80 -6.79 -1.85
N ILE A 386 -0.72 -7.77 -0.94
CA ILE A 386 -1.63 -8.91 -0.87
C ILE A 386 -2.53 -8.87 0.37
N ALA A 387 -2.09 -8.22 1.44
CA ALA A 387 -2.91 -8.01 2.63
C ALA A 387 -2.45 -6.79 3.43
N LYS A 388 -3.36 -6.23 4.22
CA LYS A 388 -3.08 -5.25 5.26
C LYS A 388 -3.45 -5.87 6.59
N VAL A 389 -2.52 -5.90 7.52
CA VAL A 389 -2.79 -6.32 8.90
C VAL A 389 -2.83 -5.07 9.75
N ILE A 390 -3.91 -4.91 10.50
CA ILE A 390 -4.12 -3.78 11.38
C ILE A 390 -4.31 -4.28 12.79
N SER A 391 -3.60 -3.65 13.72
CA SER A 391 -3.74 -3.88 15.15
C SER A 391 -4.16 -2.59 15.83
N SER A 392 -5.05 -2.67 16.82
CA SER A 392 -5.41 -1.54 17.66
C SER A 392 -5.40 -1.91 19.14
N ASP A 393 -5.11 -0.94 19.99
CA ASP A 393 -5.14 -1.04 21.45
C ASP A 393 -5.37 0.35 22.07
N ARG A 394 -5.43 0.45 23.39
CA ARG A 394 -5.49 1.72 24.13
C ARG A 394 -4.18 2.49 24.08
N SER A 395 -3.06 1.84 23.72
CA SER A 395 -1.73 2.44 23.64
C SER A 395 -0.97 1.97 22.40
N LEU A 396 -0.03 2.78 21.91
CA LEU A 396 0.84 2.40 20.79
C LEU A 396 1.63 1.12 21.06
N GLU A 397 2.16 0.97 22.28
CA GLU A 397 2.90 -0.25 22.68
C GLU A 397 1.98 -1.48 22.72
N GLY A 398 0.73 -1.31 23.15
CA GLY A 398 -0.28 -2.38 23.10
C GLY A 398 -0.59 -2.81 21.67
N ALA A 399 -0.80 -1.84 20.77
CA ALA A 399 -1.01 -2.10 19.35
C ALA A 399 0.21 -2.82 18.75
N ARG A 400 1.43 -2.36 19.05
CA ARG A 400 2.69 -2.99 18.63
C ARG A 400 2.79 -4.47 19.03
N ARG A 401 2.48 -4.79 20.30
CA ARG A 401 2.51 -6.17 20.81
C ARG A 401 1.47 -7.06 20.12
N ARG A 402 0.27 -6.53 19.87
CA ARG A 402 -0.78 -7.23 19.11
C ARG A 402 -0.38 -7.45 17.67
N MET A 403 0.23 -6.46 17.01
CA MET A 403 0.77 -6.60 15.66
C MET A 403 1.80 -7.72 15.59
N LEU A 404 2.75 -7.75 16.54
CA LEU A 404 3.77 -8.80 16.57
C LEU A 404 3.15 -10.20 16.70
N LEU A 405 2.11 -10.36 17.52
CA LEU A 405 1.39 -11.63 17.62
C LEU A 405 0.66 -11.98 16.31
N ALA A 406 -0.07 -11.02 15.75
CA ALA A 406 -0.79 -11.20 14.49
C ALA A 406 0.15 -11.60 13.34
N LEU A 407 1.33 -10.98 13.23
CA LEU A 407 2.34 -11.33 12.24
C LEU A 407 2.94 -12.73 12.46
N ARG A 408 2.97 -13.25 13.69
CA ARG A 408 3.43 -14.62 13.99
C ARG A 408 2.40 -15.67 13.65
N GLU A 409 1.12 -15.31 13.76
CA GLU A 409 -0.01 -16.19 13.44
C GLU A 409 -0.36 -16.17 11.94
N PHE A 410 0.03 -15.11 11.22
CA PHE A 410 -0.27 -14.98 9.80
C PHE A 410 0.57 -15.94 8.96
N GLN A 411 -0.08 -16.93 8.37
CA GLN A 411 0.55 -17.87 7.45
C GLN A 411 -0.01 -17.71 6.04
N ILE A 412 0.90 -17.58 5.06
CA ILE A 412 0.61 -17.56 3.64
C ILE A 412 1.54 -18.56 2.97
N GLY A 413 0.99 -19.65 2.45
CA GLY A 413 1.73 -20.68 1.72
C GLY A 413 1.82 -20.37 0.22
N GLY A 414 2.89 -20.82 -0.42
CA GLY A 414 3.08 -20.74 -1.88
C GLY A 414 3.72 -19.46 -2.42
N VAL A 415 3.80 -18.39 -1.61
CA VAL A 415 4.51 -17.14 -1.96
C VAL A 415 5.32 -16.61 -0.77
N LYS A 416 6.46 -15.98 -1.03
CA LYS A 416 7.22 -15.23 -0.03
C LYS A 416 6.57 -13.88 0.25
N THR A 417 6.78 -13.36 1.46
CA THR A 417 6.11 -12.12 1.91
C THR A 417 7.02 -11.24 2.77
N THR A 418 6.60 -9.99 2.97
CA THR A 418 7.24 -9.04 3.89
C THR A 418 6.94 -9.27 5.38
N ILE A 419 6.18 -10.32 5.76
CA ILE A 419 5.86 -10.63 7.16
C ILE A 419 7.10 -10.72 8.05
N PRO A 420 8.16 -11.48 7.69
CA PRO A 420 9.35 -11.62 8.55
C PRO A 420 10.09 -10.29 8.74
N LEU A 421 10.17 -9.46 7.70
CA LEU A 421 10.75 -8.12 7.80
C LEU A 421 9.97 -7.24 8.77
N HIS A 422 8.63 -7.27 8.74
CA HIS A 422 7.80 -6.53 9.69
C HIS A 422 8.03 -6.99 11.13
N GLN A 423 8.21 -8.30 11.36
CA GLN A 423 8.55 -8.83 12.69
C GLN A 423 9.90 -8.29 13.18
N ALA A 424 10.95 -8.33 12.34
CA ALA A 424 12.26 -7.78 12.66
C ALA A 424 12.17 -6.27 12.96
N LEU A 425 11.49 -5.53 12.09
CA LEU A 425 11.30 -4.09 12.23
C LEU A 425 10.62 -3.70 13.54
N ILE A 426 9.49 -4.34 13.87
CA ILE A 426 8.67 -4.01 15.05
C ILE A 426 9.35 -4.39 16.37
N THR A 427 10.28 -5.35 16.33
CA THR A 427 11.07 -5.77 17.50
C THR A 427 12.38 -5.00 17.66
N SER A 428 12.80 -4.28 16.62
CA SER A 428 14.05 -3.51 16.64
C SER A 428 14.05 -2.45 17.75
N THR A 429 15.20 -2.28 18.39
CA THR A 429 15.41 -1.24 19.41
C THR A 429 15.01 0.18 18.95
N PRO A 430 15.39 0.65 17.74
CA PRO A 430 14.98 1.98 17.29
C PRO A 430 13.47 2.12 17.12
N PHE A 431 12.75 1.08 16.66
CA PHE A 431 11.28 1.11 16.54
C PHE A 431 10.60 1.13 17.92
N VAL A 432 11.03 0.27 18.84
CA VAL A 432 10.49 0.22 20.23
C VAL A 432 10.70 1.55 20.96
N ARG A 433 11.75 2.30 20.61
CA ARG A 433 12.04 3.64 21.12
C ARG A 433 11.42 4.77 20.29
N TRP A 434 10.61 4.45 19.29
CA TRP A 434 9.93 5.39 18.39
C TRP A 434 10.89 6.37 17.69
N LYS A 435 12.12 5.94 17.40
CA LYS A 435 13.10 6.71 16.61
C LYS A 435 12.81 6.55 15.12
N LEU A 436 11.68 7.10 14.68
CA LEU A 436 11.16 6.93 13.33
C LEU A 436 11.64 8.05 12.40
N SER A 437 11.92 7.70 11.16
CA SER A 437 12.24 8.64 10.08
C SER A 437 12.07 7.96 8.71
N THR A 438 11.99 8.74 7.63
CA THR A 438 11.81 8.24 6.26
C THR A 438 12.98 7.40 5.74
N ASP A 439 14.16 7.56 6.33
CA ASP A 439 15.39 6.77 6.09
C ASP A 439 15.54 5.59 7.07
N PHE A 440 14.50 5.22 7.85
CA PHE A 440 14.61 4.27 8.97
C PHE A 440 15.29 2.94 8.61
N LEU A 441 14.87 2.30 7.51
CA LEU A 441 15.41 1.00 7.11
C LEU A 441 16.91 1.07 6.79
N GLU A 442 17.31 2.12 6.08
CA GLU A 442 18.70 2.37 5.67
C GLU A 442 19.55 2.80 6.87
N ARG A 443 19.02 3.70 7.70
CA ARG A 443 19.69 4.25 8.88
C ARG A 443 20.00 3.22 9.96
N HIS A 444 19.17 2.17 10.04
CA HIS A 444 19.26 1.14 11.05
C HIS A 444 19.57 -0.25 10.48
N SER A 445 19.98 -0.33 9.20
CA SER A 445 20.34 -1.58 8.51
C SER A 445 19.32 -2.72 8.67
N ILE A 446 18.04 -2.41 8.89
CA ILE A 446 17.02 -3.41 9.28
C ILE A 446 16.83 -4.48 8.22
N ALA A 447 16.81 -4.08 6.94
CA ALA A 447 16.65 -5.01 5.84
C ALA A 447 17.91 -5.86 5.58
N GLU A 448 19.09 -5.28 5.84
CA GLU A 448 20.39 -5.95 5.66
C GLU A 448 20.60 -6.98 6.77
N GLU A 449 20.45 -6.57 8.04
CA GLU A 449 20.52 -7.46 9.21
C GLU A 449 19.51 -8.60 9.09
N PHE A 450 18.28 -8.31 8.65
CA PHE A 450 17.28 -9.34 8.38
C PHE A 450 17.72 -10.34 7.31
N ALA A 451 18.28 -9.88 6.19
CA ALA A 451 18.72 -10.74 5.09
C ALA A 451 19.90 -11.64 5.50
N GLU A 452 20.83 -11.09 6.30
CA GLU A 452 21.95 -11.85 6.86
C GLU A 452 21.46 -12.95 7.82
N ASP A 453 20.56 -12.61 8.75
CA ASP A 453 19.96 -13.56 9.70
C ASP A 453 19.16 -14.66 8.99
N GLU A 454 18.38 -14.32 7.97
CA GLU A 454 17.63 -15.31 7.18
C GLU A 454 18.57 -16.26 6.42
N THR A 455 19.66 -15.73 5.87
CA THR A 455 20.68 -16.54 5.21
C THR A 455 21.31 -17.54 6.18
N LEU A 456 21.69 -17.10 7.38
CA LEU A 456 22.25 -17.97 8.42
C LEU A 456 21.25 -19.06 8.85
N SER A 457 20.00 -18.68 9.13
CA SER A 457 18.93 -19.62 9.52
C SER A 457 18.64 -20.66 8.44
N SER A 458 18.69 -20.27 7.16
CA SER A 458 18.53 -21.19 6.03
C SER A 458 19.66 -22.22 5.97
N LEU A 459 20.90 -21.80 6.21
CA LEU A 459 22.07 -22.70 6.24
C LEU A 459 22.00 -23.68 7.41
N GLU A 460 21.55 -23.22 8.59
CA GLU A 460 21.31 -24.08 9.75
C GLU A 460 20.23 -25.13 9.44
N SER A 461 19.12 -24.71 8.83
CA SER A 461 18.03 -25.61 8.45
C SER A 461 18.50 -26.67 7.44
N VAL A 462 19.28 -26.27 6.43
CA VAL A 462 19.89 -27.20 5.47
C VAL A 462 20.88 -28.14 6.15
N ALA A 463 21.70 -27.64 7.07
CA ALA A 463 22.65 -28.47 7.82
C ALA A 463 21.92 -29.49 8.71
N ILE A 464 20.83 -29.09 9.39
CA ILE A 464 19.99 -30.00 10.17
C ILE A 464 19.34 -31.04 9.26
N ALA A 465 18.76 -30.64 8.13
CA ALA A 465 18.16 -31.56 7.18
C ALA A 465 19.19 -32.56 6.61
N ALA A 466 20.38 -32.09 6.22
CA ALA A 466 21.47 -32.92 5.76
C ALA A 466 21.96 -33.90 6.84
N ALA A 467 22.06 -33.44 8.10
CA ALA A 467 22.43 -34.29 9.23
C ALA A 467 21.36 -35.37 9.51
N LEU A 468 20.07 -35.03 9.43
CA LEU A 468 18.96 -35.97 9.58
C LEU A 468 18.96 -37.01 8.45
N ILE A 469 19.17 -36.59 7.20
CA ILE A 469 19.28 -37.50 6.04
C ILE A 469 20.49 -38.42 6.21
N HIS A 470 21.65 -37.89 6.61
CA HIS A 470 22.87 -38.68 6.84
C HIS A 470 22.69 -39.70 7.97
N ALA A 471 22.08 -39.30 9.09
CA ALA A 471 21.78 -40.19 10.21
C ALA A 471 20.74 -41.26 9.83
N GLY A 472 19.73 -40.90 9.03
CA GLY A 472 18.74 -41.82 8.48
C GLY A 472 19.38 -42.86 7.55
N ASN A 473 20.28 -42.42 6.66
CA ASN A 473 21.02 -43.31 5.77
C ASN A 473 21.95 -44.25 6.55
N HIS A 474 22.66 -43.77 7.58
CA HIS A 474 23.49 -44.62 8.43
C HIS A 474 22.69 -45.71 9.18
N ARG A 475 21.46 -45.40 9.60
CA ARG A 475 20.54 -46.40 10.20
C ARG A 475 20.10 -47.46 9.19
N ILE A 476 19.87 -47.09 7.94
CA ILE A 476 19.50 -48.03 6.87
C ILE A 476 20.69 -48.95 6.55
N THR A 477 21.92 -48.44 6.51
CA THR A 477 23.12 -49.26 6.27
C THR A 477 23.38 -50.25 7.40
N GLN A 478 23.17 -49.87 8.66
CA GLN A 478 23.32 -50.78 9.81
C GLN A 478 22.24 -51.87 9.88
N LEU A 479 21.03 -51.63 9.36
CA LEU A 479 19.98 -52.64 9.27
C LEU A 479 20.20 -53.62 8.09
N GLY A 480 20.93 -53.21 7.06
CA GLY A 480 21.29 -54.06 5.92
C GLY A 480 22.40 -55.08 6.21
N GLU A 481 23.28 -54.83 7.19
CA GLU A 481 24.37 -55.74 7.57
C GLU A 481 23.96 -56.83 8.58
N GLY A 482 22.70 -56.82 9.06
CA GLY A 482 22.21 -57.71 10.12
C GLY A 482 21.26 -58.83 9.68
N LEU A 483 20.94 -58.96 8.40
CA LEU A 483 20.05 -60.03 7.92
C LEU A 483 20.89 -61.27 7.52
N PRO A 484 20.78 -62.40 8.23
CA PRO A 484 21.42 -63.64 7.80
C PRO A 484 20.82 -64.08 6.46
N ALA A 485 21.69 -64.47 5.53
CA ALA A 485 21.27 -65.08 4.26
C ALA A 485 20.33 -66.27 4.54
N PRO A 486 19.21 -66.39 3.83
CA PRO A 486 18.31 -67.53 4.02
C PRO A 486 19.07 -68.83 3.70
N PRO A 487 18.81 -69.93 4.43
CA PRO A 487 19.50 -71.19 4.22
C PRO A 487 19.24 -71.69 2.80
N TYR A 488 20.33 -72.08 2.13
CA TYR A 488 20.35 -72.66 0.80
C TYR A 488 19.68 -74.05 0.85
N GLU A 489 18.44 -74.17 0.38
CA GLU A 489 17.82 -75.48 0.11
C GLU A 489 18.38 -76.04 -1.20
N SER A 490 19.03 -77.19 -1.09
CA SER A 490 19.50 -78.00 -2.22
C SER A 490 18.30 -78.59 -2.98
N PRO A 491 18.26 -78.50 -4.32
CA PRO A 491 17.24 -79.19 -5.10
C PRO A 491 17.63 -80.67 -5.23
N HIS A 492 16.81 -81.55 -4.66
CA HIS A 492 16.85 -82.97 -4.97
C HIS A 492 16.28 -83.23 -6.37
N GLU A 493 17.14 -83.80 -7.21
CA GLU A 493 16.91 -84.77 -8.28
C GLU A 493 15.46 -85.04 -8.70
N GLU A 494 15.07 -84.54 -9.88
CA GLU A 494 14.07 -85.18 -10.72
C GLU A 494 14.74 -85.65 -12.02
N GLU A 495 15.07 -86.95 -12.06
CA GLU A 495 15.45 -87.64 -13.29
C GLU A 495 14.36 -88.63 -13.71
N SER A 496 13.65 -88.25 -14.77
CA SER A 496 13.07 -89.11 -15.81
C SER A 496 12.02 -90.17 -15.42
N ARG A 497 10.83 -90.02 -16.01
CA ARG A 497 10.21 -91.13 -16.77
C ARG A 497 9.27 -90.61 -17.86
N SER A 498 9.53 -91.16 -19.04
CA SER A 498 8.95 -90.92 -20.36
C SER A 498 7.52 -91.43 -20.53
N TYR A 499 6.78 -90.74 -21.43
CA TYR A 499 5.82 -91.25 -22.42
C TYR A 499 4.82 -92.35 -22.01
N ASP A 500 3.51 -92.09 -22.10
CA ASP A 500 2.70 -92.41 -23.30
C ASP A 500 1.17 -92.27 -23.09
N ALA A 501 0.54 -91.81 -24.17
CA ALA A 501 -0.79 -92.16 -24.70
C ALA A 501 -2.12 -91.61 -24.11
N VAL A 502 -2.83 -90.96 -25.06
CA VAL A 502 -4.26 -90.62 -25.23
C VAL A 502 -4.77 -89.32 -24.65
#